data_AF-A0A958FFN9-F1
#
_entry.id   AF-A0A958FFN9-F1
#
_cell.length_a   1.000
_cell.length_b   1.000
_cell.length_c   1.000
_cell.angle_alpha   90.00
_cell.angle_beta   90.00
_cell.angle_gamma   90.00
#
_symmetry.space_group_name_H-M   'P 1'
#
loop_
_entity.id
_entity.type
_entity.pdbx_description
1 polymer ?
#
loop_
_entity_poly.entity_id
_entity_poly.type
_entity_poly.pdbx_seq_one_letter_code
_entity_poly.pdbx_strand_id
1 'polypeptide(L)'
;DSIYIHLSNLKAVYDSASTQQEVVRRIGMDDVEIGFLLQESHQSLIQARTLVHKFEAAAVGEKTSEGLGKAQEALKLAYAQIEDANVRRMGFGVATLFITLLCVALFLKIRDMEKQ
;
A
#
# COMPACT_ATOMS: atom_id res chain seq x y z
N ASP A 1 -1.00 -4.88 -32.28
CA ASP A 1 -1.27 -5.69 -31.07
C ASP A 1 -0.41 -5.34 -29.85
N SER A 2 0.93 -5.31 -29.95
CA SER A 2 1.83 -5.05 -28.79
C SER A 2 1.50 -3.77 -27.98
N ILE A 3 1.23 -2.64 -28.65
CA ILE A 3 0.88 -1.36 -28.00
C ILE A 3 -0.37 -1.46 -27.11
N TYR A 4 -1.40 -2.17 -27.57
CA TYR A 4 -2.64 -2.34 -26.81
C TYR A 4 -2.42 -3.18 -25.55
N ILE A 5 -1.57 -4.21 -25.64
CA ILE A 5 -1.19 -5.06 -24.50
C ILE A 5 -0.44 -4.24 -23.44
N HIS A 6 0.47 -3.37 -23.85
CA HIS A 6 1.19 -2.51 -22.90
C HIS A 6 0.26 -1.54 -22.18
N LEU A 7 -0.69 -0.93 -22.90
CA LEU A 7 -1.68 -0.03 -22.30
C LEU A 7 -2.67 -0.77 -21.39
N SER A 8 -3.11 -1.97 -21.76
CA SER A 8 -4.01 -2.77 -20.92
C SER A 8 -3.31 -3.24 -19.65
N ASN A 9 -2.04 -3.65 -19.74
CA ASN A 9 -1.26 -4.05 -18.58
C ASN A 9 -1.04 -2.87 -17.62
N LEU A 10 -0.65 -1.71 -18.14
CA LEU A 10 -0.51 -0.50 -17.32
C LEU A 10 -1.82 -0.17 -16.59
N LYS A 11 -2.95 -0.21 -17.32
CA LYS A 11 -4.26 0.03 -16.72
C LYS A 11 -4.59 -0.97 -15.62
N ALA A 12 -4.34 -2.27 -15.85
CA ALA A 12 -4.61 -3.30 -14.86
C ALA A 12 -3.79 -3.11 -13.58
N VAL A 13 -2.50 -2.76 -13.70
CA VAL A 13 -1.64 -2.48 -12.54
C VAL A 13 -2.08 -1.20 -11.82
N TYR A 14 -2.45 -0.15 -12.55
CA TYR A 14 -3.01 1.07 -11.98
C TYR A 14 -4.31 0.81 -11.19
N ASP A 15 -5.25 0.07 -11.76
CA ASP A 15 -6.52 -0.26 -11.12
C ASP A 15 -6.28 -1.10 -9.83
N SER A 16 -5.32 -2.03 -9.88
CA SER A 16 -4.90 -2.81 -8.72
C SER A 16 -4.29 -1.93 -7.62
N ALA A 17 -3.35 -1.05 -7.99
CA ALA A 17 -2.69 -0.13 -7.07
C ALA A 17 -3.68 0.86 -6.44
N SER A 18 -4.64 1.38 -7.22
CA SER A 18 -5.72 2.25 -6.72
C SER A 18 -6.62 1.53 -5.71
N THR A 19 -6.94 0.26 -5.97
CA THR A 19 -7.71 -0.56 -5.03
C THR A 19 -6.96 -0.74 -3.71
N GLN A 20 -5.65 -0.98 -3.75
CA GLN A 20 -4.84 -1.11 -2.53
C GLN A 20 -4.68 0.23 -1.79
N GLN A 21 -4.55 1.36 -2.51
CA GLN A 21 -4.55 2.69 -1.89
C GLN A 21 -5.83 2.93 -1.10
N GLU A 22 -6.99 2.53 -1.63
CA GLU A 22 -8.26 2.65 -0.94
C GLU A 22 -8.29 1.82 0.36
N VAL A 23 -7.65 0.63 0.35
CA VAL A 23 -7.46 -0.16 1.57
C VAL A 23 -6.59 0.60 2.57
N VAL A 24 -5.43 1.12 2.17
CA VAL A 24 -4.51 1.92 2.99
C VAL A 24 -5.23 3.12 3.62
N ARG A 25 -6.04 3.84 2.81
CA ARG A 25 -6.86 4.96 3.28
C ARG A 25 -7.87 4.52 4.34
N ARG A 26 -8.57 3.42 4.13
CA ARG A 26 -9.57 2.89 5.09
C ARG A 26 -8.97 2.42 6.40
N ILE A 27 -7.76 1.87 6.38
CA ILE A 27 -7.05 1.47 7.60
C ILE A 27 -6.35 2.64 8.30
N GLY A 28 -6.48 3.87 7.76
CA GLY A 28 -5.94 5.10 8.35
C GLY A 28 -4.43 5.25 8.25
N MET A 29 -3.83 4.59 7.25
CA MET A 29 -2.41 4.66 6.94
C MET A 29 -2.12 5.76 5.92
N ASP A 30 -0.86 6.22 5.84
CA ASP A 30 -0.47 7.28 4.90
C ASP A 30 -0.64 6.83 3.44
N ASP A 31 -1.45 7.59 2.70
CA ASP A 31 -1.76 7.34 1.29
C ASP A 31 -1.23 8.42 0.35
N VAL A 32 -0.53 9.44 0.86
CA VAL A 32 -0.13 10.63 0.08
C VAL A 32 0.84 10.25 -1.04
N GLU A 33 1.91 9.53 -0.72
CA GLU A 33 2.93 9.13 -1.69
C GLU A 33 2.39 8.14 -2.71
N ILE A 34 1.54 7.20 -2.27
CA ILE A 34 0.84 6.24 -3.14
C ILE A 34 -0.06 7.00 -4.13
N GLY A 35 -0.81 8.00 -3.65
CA GLY A 35 -1.67 8.84 -4.47
C GLY A 35 -0.89 9.66 -5.50
N PHE A 36 0.26 10.21 -5.11
CA PHE A 36 1.14 10.95 -6.01
C PHE A 36 1.65 10.04 -7.16
N LEU A 37 2.19 8.87 -6.82
CA LEU A 37 2.67 7.90 -7.82
C LEU A 37 1.57 7.40 -8.76
N LEU A 38 0.36 7.17 -8.24
CA LEU A 38 -0.80 6.84 -9.05
C LEU A 38 -1.15 7.98 -10.02
N GLN A 39 -1.15 9.22 -9.54
CA GLN A 39 -1.43 10.37 -10.39
C GLN A 39 -0.41 10.51 -11.52
N GLU A 40 0.88 10.29 -11.23
CA GLU A 40 1.92 10.27 -12.25
C GLU A 40 1.75 9.10 -13.25
N SER A 41 1.43 7.90 -12.78
CA SER A 41 1.11 6.75 -13.64
C SER A 41 -0.09 7.04 -14.56
N HIS A 42 -1.13 7.67 -14.03
CA HIS A 42 -2.31 8.07 -14.81
C HIS A 42 -1.95 9.10 -15.88
N GLN A 43 -1.10 10.08 -15.55
CA GLN A 43 -0.60 11.06 -16.50
C GLN A 43 0.19 10.39 -17.64
N SER A 44 1.05 9.42 -17.32
CA SER A 44 1.77 8.61 -18.31
C SER A 44 0.83 7.81 -19.21
N LEU A 45 -0.29 7.31 -18.69
CA LEU A 45 -1.31 6.61 -19.48
C LEU A 45 -2.00 7.55 -20.49
N ILE A 46 -2.33 8.77 -20.07
CA ILE A 46 -2.91 9.80 -20.97
C ILE A 46 -1.91 10.17 -22.08
N GLN A 47 -0.64 10.38 -21.71
CA GLN A 47 0.43 10.70 -22.67
C GLN A 47 0.64 9.56 -23.67
N ALA A 48 0.73 8.32 -23.17
CA ALA A 48 0.88 7.14 -24.02
C ALA A 48 -0.29 6.99 -25.00
N ARG A 49 -1.55 7.17 -24.56
CA ARG A 49 -2.72 7.14 -25.46
C ARG A 49 -2.67 8.23 -26.53
N THR A 50 -2.19 9.42 -26.18
CA THR A 50 -2.03 10.54 -27.12
C THR A 50 -0.93 10.25 -28.16
N LEU A 51 0.17 9.62 -27.74
CA LEU A 51 1.28 9.22 -28.62
C LEU A 51 0.91 8.06 -29.55
N VAL A 52 0.03 7.15 -29.11
CA VAL A 52 -0.56 6.11 -29.98
C VAL A 52 -1.30 6.77 -31.16
N HIS A 53 -2.06 7.84 -30.92
CA HIS A 53 -2.71 8.58 -31.98
C HIS A 53 -1.74 9.32 -32.92
N LYS A 54 -0.52 9.63 -32.45
CA LYS A 54 0.55 10.21 -33.26
C LYS A 54 1.43 9.17 -33.98
N PHE A 55 1.12 7.87 -33.85
CA PHE A 55 1.89 6.76 -34.46
C PHE A 55 3.37 6.65 -34.04
N GLU A 56 3.76 7.26 -32.92
CA GLU A 56 5.13 7.16 -32.39
C GLU A 56 5.26 5.94 -31.45
N ALA A 57 5.32 4.73 -32.03
CA ALA A 57 5.34 3.47 -31.28
C ALA A 57 6.48 3.37 -30.24
N ALA A 58 7.65 3.96 -30.53
CA ALA A 58 8.79 3.98 -29.61
C ALA A 58 8.53 4.82 -28.36
N ALA A 59 7.98 6.03 -28.53
CA ALA A 59 7.65 6.94 -27.44
C ALA A 59 6.52 6.42 -26.55
N VAL A 60 5.58 5.66 -27.14
CA VAL A 60 4.51 4.96 -26.40
C VAL A 60 5.10 3.91 -25.46
N GLY A 61 6.04 3.09 -25.94
CA GLY A 61 6.66 2.03 -25.13
C GLY A 61 7.38 2.60 -23.90
N GLU A 62 8.17 3.65 -24.10
CA GLU A 62 8.91 4.33 -23.04
C GLU A 62 7.97 4.92 -21.98
N LYS A 63 6.94 5.67 -22.40
CA LYS A 63 5.98 6.28 -21.46
C LYS A 63 5.12 5.27 -20.72
N THR A 64 4.77 4.17 -21.39
CA THR A 64 4.02 3.09 -20.75
C THR A 64 4.87 2.35 -19.72
N SER A 65 6.17 2.15 -20.00
CA SER A 65 7.13 1.58 -19.05
C SER A 65 7.34 2.49 -17.83
N GLU A 66 7.46 3.80 -18.05
CA GLU A 66 7.59 4.79 -16.96
C GLU A 66 6.37 4.76 -16.04
N GLY A 67 5.15 4.80 -16.61
CA GLY A 67 3.91 4.66 -15.85
C GLY A 67 3.82 3.34 -15.10
N LEU A 68 4.28 2.24 -15.71
CA LEU A 68 4.23 0.90 -15.12
C LEU A 68 5.14 0.80 -13.89
N GLY A 69 6.33 1.39 -13.95
CA GLY A 69 7.24 1.47 -12.80
C GLY A 69 6.59 2.18 -11.62
N LYS A 70 6.00 3.36 -11.86
CA LYS A 70 5.32 4.15 -10.83
C LYS A 70 4.11 3.44 -10.24
N ALA A 71 3.31 2.75 -11.07
CA ALA A 71 2.18 1.96 -10.60
C ALA A 71 2.61 0.76 -9.74
N GLN A 72 3.71 0.09 -10.10
CA GLN A 72 4.27 -1.00 -9.29
C GLN A 72 4.84 -0.49 -7.97
N GLU A 73 5.49 0.67 -7.97
CA GLU A 73 6.01 1.30 -6.77
C GLU A 73 4.88 1.70 -5.81
N ALA A 74 3.81 2.33 -6.33
CA ALA A 74 2.61 2.63 -5.57
C ALA A 74 1.99 1.38 -4.95
N LEU A 75 1.93 0.27 -5.69
CA LEU A 75 1.41 -1.02 -5.24
C LEU A 75 2.28 -1.63 -4.14
N LYS A 76 3.61 -1.55 -4.27
CA LYS A 76 4.56 -2.02 -3.25
C LYS A 76 4.44 -1.22 -1.96
N LEU A 77 4.36 0.12 -2.06
CA LEU A 77 4.16 0.99 -0.92
C LEU A 77 2.82 0.70 -0.23
N ALA A 78 1.75 0.49 -1.01
CA ALA A 78 0.46 0.15 -0.43
C ALA A 78 0.51 -1.15 0.40
N TYR A 79 1.18 -2.20 -0.10
CA TYR A 79 1.36 -3.43 0.67
C TYR A 79 2.20 -3.22 1.93
N ALA A 80 3.30 -2.45 1.85
CA ALA A 80 4.13 -2.15 3.01
C ALA A 80 3.32 -1.43 4.11
N GLN A 81 2.50 -0.44 3.73
CA GLN A 81 1.63 0.27 4.67
C GLN A 81 0.58 -0.66 5.30
N ILE A 82 0.00 -1.60 4.53
CA ILE A 82 -0.95 -2.60 5.06
C ILE A 82 -0.26 -3.54 6.05
N GLU A 83 0.95 -4.00 5.74
CA GLU A 83 1.74 -4.87 6.62
C GLU A 83 2.11 -4.16 7.93
N ASP A 84 2.60 -2.93 7.85
CA ASP A 84 2.95 -2.10 9.01
C ASP A 84 1.75 -1.85 9.94
N ALA A 85 0.54 -1.71 9.40
CA ALA A 85 -0.68 -1.59 10.20
C ALA A 85 -0.96 -2.86 11.01
N ASN A 86 -0.75 -4.04 10.41
CA ASN A 86 -0.95 -5.32 11.08
C ASN A 86 0.11 -5.57 12.16
N VAL A 87 1.38 -5.27 11.86
CA VAL A 87 2.48 -5.39 12.83
C VAL A 87 2.23 -4.50 14.06
N ARG A 88 1.78 -3.25 13.85
CA ARG A 88 1.40 -2.36 14.95
C ARG A 88 0.31 -2.96 15.83
N ARG A 89 -0.74 -3.52 15.25
CA ARG A 89 -1.84 -4.15 16.00
C ARG A 89 -1.38 -5.35 16.83
N MET A 90 -0.50 -6.19 16.28
CA MET A 90 0.05 -7.33 17.01
C MET A 90 0.96 -6.89 18.16
N GLY A 91 1.81 -5.89 17.94
CA GLY A 91 2.68 -5.33 18.98
C GLY A 91 1.90 -4.81 20.18
N PHE A 92 0.81 -4.07 19.93
CA PHE A 92 -0.07 -3.58 21.00
C PHE A 92 -0.73 -4.73 21.78
N GLY A 93 -1.25 -5.75 21.08
CA GLY A 93 -1.89 -6.89 21.74
C GLY A 93 -0.94 -7.66 22.68
N VAL A 94 0.30 -7.90 22.23
CA VAL A 94 1.34 -8.57 23.04
C VAL A 94 1.70 -7.72 24.26
N ALA A 95 1.91 -6.41 24.08
CA ALA A 95 2.23 -5.52 25.19
C ALA A 95 1.11 -5.50 26.26
N THR A 96 -0.14 -5.37 25.83
CA THR A 96 -1.31 -5.38 26.75
C THR A 96 -1.43 -6.69 27.50
N LEU A 97 -1.17 -7.83 26.85
CA LEU A 97 -1.19 -9.15 27.51
C LEU A 97 -0.14 -9.23 28.63
N PHE A 98 1.10 -8.83 28.35
CA PHE A 98 2.16 -8.82 29.35
C PHE A 98 1.84 -7.92 30.54
N ILE A 99 1.33 -6.70 30.29
CA ILE A 99 0.94 -5.76 31.34
C ILE A 99 -0.20 -6.35 32.18
N THR A 100 -1.19 -6.98 31.55
CA THR A 100 -2.32 -7.58 32.25
C THR A 100 -1.88 -8.75 33.13
N LEU A 101 -1.01 -9.63 32.62
CA LEU A 101 -0.42 -10.72 33.40
C LEU A 101 0.38 -10.18 34.59
N LEU A 102 1.15 -9.11 34.40
CA LEU A 102 1.89 -8.45 35.47
C LEU A 102 0.94 -7.90 36.53
N CYS A 103 -0.13 -7.20 36.13
CA CYS A 103 -1.14 -6.69 37.04
C CYS A 103 -1.82 -7.81 37.85
N VAL A 104 -2.19 -8.92 37.20
CA VAL A 104 -2.80 -10.08 37.87
C VAL A 104 -1.81 -10.72 38.85
N ALA A 105 -0.55 -10.89 38.46
CA ALA A 105 0.49 -11.44 39.33
C ALA A 105 0.73 -10.56 40.56
N LEU A 106 0.79 -9.24 40.38
CA LEU A 106 0.90 -8.29 41.48
C LEU A 106 -0.32 -8.33 42.39
N PHE A 107 -1.53 -8.38 41.83
CA PHE A 107 -2.77 -8.47 42.59
C PHE A 107 -2.82 -9.73 43.47
N LEU A 108 -2.47 -10.90 42.90
CA LEU A 108 -2.40 -12.15 43.65
C LEU A 108 -1.33 -12.09 44.75
N LYS A 109 -0.16 -11.53 44.43
CA LYS A 109 0.93 -11.38 45.41
C LYS A 109 0.55 -10.50 46.59
N ILE A 110 -0.12 -9.37 46.35
CA ILE A 110 -0.61 -8.49 47.42
C ILE A 110 -1.64 -9.22 48.30
N ARG A 111 -2.58 -9.94 47.68
CA ARG A 111 -3.58 -10.73 48.41
C ARG A 111 -2.98 -11.82 49.29
N ASP A 112 -1.92 -12.49 48.83
CA ASP A 112 -1.22 -13.50 49.63
C ASP A 112 -0.50 -12.85 50.82
N MET A 113 0.06 -11.66 50.65
CA MET A 113 0.71 -10.91 51.74
C MET A 113 -0.30 -10.39 52.78
N GLU A 114 -1.51 -9.99 52.38
CA GLU A 114 -2.55 -9.54 53.33
C GLU A 114 -3.24 -10.69 54.08
N LYS A 115 -3.14 -11.92 53.57
CA LYS A 115 -3.70 -13.12 54.20
C LYS A 115 -2.78 -13.75 55.25
N GLN A 116 -1.50 -13.43 55.24
CA GLN A 116 -0.52 -13.83 56.26
C GLN A 116 -0.51 -12.82 57.41
#